data_AF-A0A7W6S288-F1
#
_entry.id   AF-A0A7W6S288-F1
#
_cell.length_a   1.000
_cell.length_b   1.000
_cell.length_c   1.000
_cell.angle_alpha   90.00
_cell.angle_beta   90.00
_cell.angle_gamma   90.00
#
_symmetry.space_group_name_H-M   'P 1'
#
loop_
_entity.id
_entity.type
_entity.pdbx_description
1 polymer ?
#
loop_
_entity_poly.entity_id
_entity_poly.type
_entity_poly.pdbx_seq_one_letter_code
_entity_poly.pdbx_strand_id
1 'polypeptide(L)'
;MAHPPLTDSAFDAAFWLLDRALDDNEYLNPRKLHRLLYLAQAYFAVANAGHWLMPATFVADPDGPLEPTLFRAFAYSRPRVDVQPIPEAGRTLLDSVWRRFGAHSTDHLTKALKRHPPYADARAAGPRAIILVEAMVAFYGRAPRPREGIGALTDSGAPHIEQVLRPRVMRSQSGKPVNVHQWRPRPVKDR
;
A
#
# COMPACT_ATOMS: atom_id res chain seq x y z
N MET A 1 19.26 -12.07 1.91
CA MET A 1 19.88 -10.75 1.67
C MET A 1 18.79 -9.71 1.82
N ALA A 2 19.02 -8.64 2.60
CA ALA A 2 18.05 -7.55 2.71
C ALA A 2 18.02 -6.79 1.37
N HIS A 3 16.85 -6.74 0.72
CA HIS A 3 16.67 -5.95 -0.49
C HIS A 3 16.44 -4.49 -0.09
N PRO A 4 17.09 -3.52 -0.77
CA PRO A 4 16.79 -2.12 -0.53
C PRO A 4 15.31 -1.85 -0.88
N PRO A 5 14.68 -0.85 -0.24
CA PRO A 5 13.38 -0.37 -0.67
C PRO A 5 13.39 0.07 -2.14
N LEU A 6 12.25 0.00 -2.82
CA LEU A 6 12.15 0.34 -4.25
C LEU A 6 12.41 1.83 -4.52
N THR A 7 11.98 2.71 -3.60
CA THR A 7 12.26 4.15 -3.65
C THR A 7 13.31 4.53 -2.62
N ASP A 8 14.11 5.54 -2.91
CA ASP A 8 15.16 6.03 -2.00
C ASP A 8 14.55 6.78 -0.82
N SER A 9 13.36 7.36 -1.00
CA SER A 9 12.63 8.05 0.05
C SER A 9 11.13 7.77 0.01
N ALA A 10 10.48 7.94 1.16
CA ALA A 10 9.02 7.98 1.24
C ALA A 10 8.45 9.25 0.59
N PHE A 11 9.26 10.30 0.40
CA PHE A 11 8.87 11.49 -0.35
C PHE A 11 8.56 11.15 -1.81
N ASP A 12 9.28 10.21 -2.44
CA ASP A 12 9.06 9.87 -3.84
C ASP A 12 7.63 9.35 -4.05
N ALA A 13 7.23 8.34 -3.26
CA ALA A 13 5.88 7.79 -3.30
C ALA A 13 4.81 8.80 -2.88
N ALA A 14 5.10 9.66 -1.90
CA ALA A 14 4.17 10.67 -1.43
C ALA A 14 3.91 11.76 -2.48
N PHE A 15 4.97 12.27 -3.12
CA PHE A 15 4.86 13.27 -4.18
C PHE A 15 4.14 12.71 -5.39
N TRP A 16 4.43 11.46 -5.78
CA TRP A 16 3.71 10.81 -6.86
C TRP A 16 2.19 10.74 -6.60
N LEU A 17 1.76 10.38 -5.38
CA LEU A 17 0.32 10.34 -5.04
C LEU A 17 -0.32 11.72 -4.99
N LEU A 18 0.42 12.74 -4.52
CA LEU A 18 -0.04 14.12 -4.52
C LEU A 18 -0.23 14.66 -5.95
N ASP A 19 0.75 14.44 -6.81
CA ASP A 19 0.70 14.87 -8.21
C ASP A 19 -0.42 14.12 -8.96
N ARG A 20 -0.56 12.80 -8.73
CA ARG A 20 -1.66 12.00 -9.29
C ARG A 20 -3.04 12.51 -8.89
N ALA A 21 -3.20 12.98 -7.65
CA ALA A 21 -4.46 13.56 -7.18
C ALA A 21 -4.75 14.90 -7.86
N LEU A 22 -3.73 15.74 -8.05
CA LEU A 22 -3.85 17.00 -8.78
C LEU A 22 -4.24 16.77 -10.25
N ASP A 23 -3.69 15.73 -10.89
CA ASP A 23 -4.08 15.35 -12.26
C ASP A 23 -5.57 14.96 -12.37
N ASP A 24 -6.16 14.40 -11.30
CA ASP A 24 -7.59 14.10 -11.19
C ASP A 24 -8.40 15.29 -10.62
N ASN A 25 -7.79 16.47 -10.50
CA ASN A 25 -8.40 17.68 -9.94
C ASN A 25 -8.90 17.51 -8.49
N GLU A 26 -8.28 16.59 -7.73
CA GLU A 26 -8.60 16.32 -6.33
C GLU A 26 -7.50 16.85 -5.41
N TYR A 27 -7.92 17.52 -4.31
CA TYR A 27 -6.99 17.85 -3.25
C TYR A 27 -6.82 16.67 -2.28
N LEU A 28 -5.60 16.13 -2.20
CA LEU A 28 -5.27 15.04 -1.30
C LEU A 28 -4.86 15.57 0.09
N ASN A 29 -5.76 15.46 1.06
CA ASN A 29 -5.47 15.82 2.46
C ASN A 29 -4.35 14.94 3.05
N PRO A 30 -3.43 15.49 3.88
CA PRO A 30 -2.35 14.74 4.54
C PRO A 30 -2.80 13.44 5.22
N ARG A 31 -3.94 13.45 5.91
CA ARG A 31 -4.45 12.22 6.55
C ARG A 31 -4.73 11.14 5.53
N LYS A 32 -5.42 11.46 4.43
CA LYS A 32 -5.73 10.51 3.34
C LYS A 32 -4.46 9.99 2.67
N LEU A 33 -3.48 10.88 2.41
CA LEU A 33 -2.16 10.51 1.88
C LEU A 33 -1.52 9.39 2.70
N HIS A 34 -1.48 9.50 4.03
CA HIS A 34 -0.90 8.44 4.88
C HIS A 34 -1.65 7.10 4.80
N ARG A 35 -2.97 7.10 4.60
CA ARG A 35 -3.75 5.85 4.45
C ARG A 35 -3.41 5.19 3.11
N LEU A 36 -3.25 5.99 2.05
CA LEU A 36 -2.85 5.49 0.74
C LEU A 36 -1.41 4.96 0.74
N LEU A 37 -0.48 5.68 1.37
CA LEU A 37 0.92 5.27 1.53
C LEU A 37 1.03 3.96 2.32
N TYR A 38 0.27 3.84 3.41
CA TYR A 38 0.19 2.62 4.21
C TYR A 38 -0.30 1.42 3.38
N LEU A 39 -1.38 1.59 2.62
CA LEU A 39 -1.91 0.56 1.73
C LEU A 39 -0.90 0.22 0.62
N ALA A 40 -0.24 1.22 0.04
CA ALA A 40 0.78 1.01 -0.98
C ALA A 40 1.96 0.17 -0.46
N GLN A 41 2.49 0.50 0.72
CA GLN A 41 3.54 -0.31 1.38
C GLN A 41 3.07 -1.76 1.58
N ALA A 42 1.86 -1.95 2.11
CA ALA A 42 1.31 -3.27 2.38
C ALA A 42 1.15 -4.11 1.10
N TYR A 43 0.51 -3.58 0.06
CA TYR A 43 0.30 -4.33 -1.19
C TYR A 43 1.61 -4.56 -1.96
N PHE A 44 2.56 -3.61 -1.89
CA PHE A 44 3.88 -3.83 -2.48
C PHE A 44 4.62 -4.96 -1.79
N ALA A 45 4.61 -4.98 -0.45
CA ALA A 45 5.25 -6.03 0.33
C ALA A 45 4.60 -7.39 0.04
N VAL A 46 3.27 -7.47 -0.05
CA VAL A 46 2.59 -8.71 -0.45
C VAL A 46 2.97 -9.13 -1.87
N ALA A 47 3.11 -8.20 -2.80
CA ALA A 47 3.48 -8.47 -4.19
C ALA A 47 4.92 -8.96 -4.33
N ASN A 48 5.84 -8.41 -3.52
CA ASN A 48 7.28 -8.59 -3.65
C ASN A 48 7.90 -9.31 -2.45
N ALA A 49 7.24 -10.34 -1.93
CA ALA A 49 7.78 -11.23 -0.90
C ALA A 49 8.32 -10.52 0.37
N GLY A 50 7.61 -9.48 0.82
CA GLY A 50 7.96 -8.69 2.00
C GLY A 50 8.92 -7.53 1.74
N HIS A 51 9.35 -7.30 0.49
CA HIS A 51 10.20 -6.16 0.16
C HIS A 51 9.45 -4.83 0.33
N TRP A 52 10.21 -3.78 0.62
CA TRP A 52 9.64 -2.49 0.97
C TRP A 52 9.46 -1.60 -0.26
N LEU A 53 8.34 -0.89 -0.34
CA LEU A 53 8.13 0.10 -1.41
C LEU A 53 9.04 1.31 -1.17
N MET A 54 9.00 1.81 0.06
CA MET A 54 9.73 2.98 0.52
C MET A 54 10.31 2.72 1.91
N PRO A 55 11.39 3.42 2.30
CA PRO A 55 11.94 3.37 3.65
C PRO A 55 11.06 4.17 4.63
N ALA A 56 9.83 3.69 4.88
CA ALA A 56 8.84 4.36 5.72
C ALA A 56 8.43 3.50 6.92
N THR A 57 8.34 4.13 8.09
CA THR A 57 7.85 3.49 9.32
C THR A 57 6.46 3.99 9.65
N PHE A 58 5.46 3.11 9.57
CA PHE A 58 4.10 3.45 9.96
C PHE A 58 3.87 3.17 11.43
N VAL A 59 3.16 4.08 12.10
CA VAL A 59 2.76 3.96 13.50
C VAL A 59 1.25 3.91 13.66
N ALA A 60 0.78 3.23 14.70
CA ALA A 60 -0.63 3.13 15.08
C ALA A 60 -1.10 4.40 15.84
N ASP A 61 -1.13 5.53 15.13
CA ASP A 61 -1.58 6.82 15.65
C ASP A 61 -3.10 6.83 15.94
N PRO A 62 -3.63 7.59 16.93
CA PRO A 62 -5.07 7.55 17.29
C PRO A 62 -6.02 7.76 16.12
N ASP A 63 -5.61 8.57 15.14
CA ASP A 63 -6.42 8.88 13.98
C ASP A 63 -6.29 7.84 12.86
N GLY A 64 -5.46 6.81 13.01
CA GLY A 64 -5.21 5.75 12.02
C GLY A 64 -3.72 5.67 11.62
N PRO A 65 -3.33 4.76 10.73
CA PRO A 65 -1.91 4.55 10.38
C PRO A 65 -1.28 5.83 9.83
N LEU A 66 -0.08 6.16 10.30
CA LEU A 66 0.60 7.41 10.00
C LEU A 66 2.10 7.17 9.85
N GLU A 67 2.73 7.81 8.87
CA GLU A 67 4.19 7.89 8.80
C GLU A 67 4.57 9.23 9.47
N PRO A 68 5.31 9.23 10.59
CA PRO A 68 5.48 10.42 11.41
C PRO A 68 6.41 11.47 10.80
N THR A 69 7.38 11.06 9.98
CA THR A 69 8.40 11.96 9.43
C THR A 69 7.81 12.84 8.33
N LEU A 70 7.17 12.22 7.35
CA LEU A 70 6.35 12.83 6.31
C LEU A 70 5.25 13.67 6.93
N PHE A 71 4.52 13.18 7.93
CA PHE A 71 3.46 13.98 8.57
C PHE A 71 4.01 15.31 9.09
N ARG A 72 5.15 15.27 9.78
CA ARG A 72 5.82 16.47 10.29
C ARG A 72 6.39 17.35 9.16
N ALA A 73 6.96 16.74 8.13
CA ALA A 73 7.52 17.47 6.98
C ALA A 73 6.45 18.24 6.20
N PHE A 74 5.22 17.71 6.13
CA PHE A 74 4.08 18.34 5.47
C PHE A 74 3.23 19.24 6.37
N ALA A 75 3.62 19.45 7.64
CA ALA A 75 2.78 20.13 8.63
C ALA A 75 2.41 21.58 8.26
N TYR A 76 3.28 22.28 7.54
CA TYR A 76 3.09 23.69 7.17
C TYR A 76 2.87 23.90 5.67
N SER A 77 3.60 23.17 4.83
CA SER A 77 3.52 23.25 3.38
C SER A 77 4.13 22.01 2.75
N ARG A 78 3.99 21.86 1.42
CA ARG A 78 4.73 20.85 0.67
C ARG A 78 6.24 21.15 0.82
N PRO A 79 7.04 20.24 1.39
CA PRO A 79 8.45 20.50 1.63
C PRO A 79 9.22 20.59 0.32
N ARG A 80 10.32 21.36 0.31
CA ARG A 80 11.24 21.40 -0.82
C ARG A 80 12.25 20.27 -0.66
N VAL A 81 12.02 19.19 -1.40
CA VAL A 81 12.88 17.99 -1.40
C VAL A 81 13.22 17.63 -2.85
N ASP A 82 14.39 17.05 -3.05
CA ASP A 82 14.77 16.49 -4.34
C ASP A 82 14.13 15.11 -4.50
N VAL A 83 13.16 15.01 -5.41
CA VAL A 83 12.35 13.81 -5.62
C VAL A 83 12.95 12.99 -6.74
N GLN A 84 13.21 11.71 -6.49
CA GLN A 84 13.77 10.82 -7.50
C GLN A 84 12.67 10.15 -8.34
N PRO A 85 12.93 9.86 -9.62
CA PRO A 85 11.97 9.14 -10.45
C PRO A 85 11.69 7.73 -9.90
N ILE A 86 10.42 7.43 -9.62
CA ILE A 86 10.02 6.07 -9.20
C ILE A 86 10.14 5.10 -10.39
N PRO A 87 10.71 3.89 -10.19
CA PRO A 87 10.68 2.81 -11.20
C PRO A 87 9.26 2.43 -11.63
N GLU A 88 9.10 1.90 -12.85
CA GLU A 88 7.78 1.60 -13.43
C GLU A 88 6.92 0.67 -12.56
N ALA A 89 7.54 -0.33 -11.91
CA ALA A 89 6.83 -1.22 -10.97
C ALA A 89 6.17 -0.46 -9.81
N GLY A 90 6.85 0.56 -9.27
CA GLY A 90 6.33 1.40 -8.19
C GLY A 90 5.20 2.31 -8.68
N ARG A 91 5.34 2.91 -9.87
CA ARG A 91 4.30 3.73 -10.49
C ARG A 91 3.02 2.94 -10.76
N THR A 92 3.15 1.76 -11.36
CA THR A 92 2.02 0.86 -11.65
C THR A 92 1.27 0.47 -10.36
N LEU A 93 1.99 0.17 -9.28
CA LEU A 93 1.39 -0.12 -7.98
C LEU A 93 0.65 1.11 -7.43
N LEU A 94 1.31 2.28 -7.38
CA LEU A 94 0.72 3.48 -6.81
C LEU A 94 -0.53 3.92 -7.58
N ASP A 95 -0.55 3.81 -8.91
CA ASP A 95 -1.74 4.06 -9.73
C ASP A 95 -2.85 3.04 -9.44
N SER A 96 -2.50 1.77 -9.25
CA SER A 96 -3.47 0.73 -8.88
C SER A 96 -4.11 1.02 -7.51
N VAL A 97 -3.30 1.43 -6.54
CA VAL A 97 -3.76 1.85 -5.20
C VAL A 97 -4.64 3.10 -5.30
N TRP A 98 -4.24 4.10 -6.08
CA TRP A 98 -5.02 5.32 -6.30
C TRP A 98 -6.38 5.01 -6.93
N ARG A 99 -6.43 4.25 -8.02
CA ARG A 99 -7.69 3.87 -8.69
C ARG A 99 -8.63 3.08 -7.78
N ARG A 100 -8.08 2.29 -6.87
CA ARG A 100 -8.87 1.46 -5.97
C ARG A 100 -9.37 2.22 -4.75
N PHE A 101 -8.53 3.03 -4.13
CA PHE A 101 -8.81 3.62 -2.81
C PHE A 101 -8.93 5.14 -2.84
N GLY A 102 -8.52 5.80 -3.93
CA GLY A 102 -8.55 7.24 -4.11
C GLY A 102 -9.96 7.82 -4.04
N ALA A 103 -10.98 7.14 -4.54
CA ALA A 103 -12.37 7.64 -4.44
C ALA A 103 -12.96 7.57 -3.01
N HIS A 104 -12.32 6.86 -2.08
CA HIS A 104 -12.82 6.78 -0.70
C HIS A 104 -12.51 8.04 0.11
N SER A 105 -13.42 8.39 1.02
CA SER A 105 -13.17 9.45 1.99
C SER A 105 -12.10 9.06 3.00
N THR A 106 -11.42 10.07 3.56
CA THR A 106 -10.46 9.88 4.66
C THR A 106 -11.04 9.10 5.83
N ASP A 107 -12.30 9.40 6.19
CA ASP A 107 -12.99 8.78 7.32
C ASP A 107 -13.32 7.32 7.04
N HIS A 108 -13.74 7.00 5.81
CA HIS A 108 -13.98 5.63 5.38
C HIS A 108 -12.69 4.80 5.45
N LEU A 109 -11.59 5.30 4.87
CA LEU A 109 -10.29 4.64 4.92
C LEU A 109 -9.83 4.45 6.36
N THR A 110 -9.94 5.50 7.18
CA THR A 110 -9.54 5.47 8.59
C THR A 110 -10.35 4.44 9.38
N LYS A 111 -11.67 4.43 9.24
CA LYS A 111 -12.55 3.50 9.95
C LYS A 111 -12.19 2.05 9.63
N ALA A 112 -11.98 1.73 8.35
CA ALA A 112 -11.64 0.39 7.93
C ALA A 112 -10.24 -0.02 8.41
N LEU A 113 -9.22 0.82 8.15
CA LEU A 113 -7.84 0.52 8.52
C LEU A 113 -7.65 0.35 10.03
N LYS A 114 -8.39 1.10 10.85
CA LYS A 114 -8.34 0.97 12.32
C LYS A 114 -8.81 -0.39 12.83
N ARG A 115 -9.54 -1.16 12.03
CA ARG A 115 -10.04 -2.49 12.37
C ARG A 115 -9.19 -3.63 11.80
N HIS A 116 -8.26 -3.31 10.91
CA HIS A 116 -7.35 -4.30 10.37
C HIS A 116 -6.36 -4.75 11.46
N PRO A 117 -6.13 -6.07 11.63
CA PRO A 117 -5.21 -6.60 12.62
C PRO A 117 -3.84 -5.92 12.68
N PRO A 118 -3.12 -5.62 11.57
CA PRO A 118 -1.80 -5.00 11.65
C PRO A 118 -1.81 -3.66 12.39
N TYR A 119 -2.85 -2.84 12.20
CA TYR A 119 -3.02 -1.61 12.94
C TYR A 119 -3.56 -1.87 14.36
N ALA A 120 -4.59 -2.70 14.49
CA ALA A 120 -5.30 -2.91 15.75
C ALA A 120 -4.38 -3.54 16.81
N ASP A 121 -3.59 -4.53 16.41
CA ASP A 121 -2.65 -5.22 17.29
C ASP A 121 -1.51 -4.30 17.72
N ALA A 122 -0.94 -3.53 16.78
CA ALA A 122 0.05 -2.50 17.10
C ALA A 122 -0.54 -1.44 18.06
N ARG A 123 -1.77 -0.99 17.80
CA ARG A 123 -2.45 -0.03 18.67
C ARG A 123 -2.67 -0.56 20.08
N ALA A 124 -2.99 -1.85 20.22
CA ALA A 124 -3.17 -2.50 21.51
C ALA A 124 -1.84 -2.63 22.28
N ALA A 125 -0.72 -2.81 21.57
CA ALA A 125 0.62 -2.83 22.19
C ALA A 125 1.05 -1.45 22.72
N GLY A 126 0.57 -0.36 22.12
CA GLY A 126 0.76 0.97 22.66
C GLY A 126 0.41 2.10 21.69
N PRO A 127 0.19 3.33 22.22
CA PRO A 127 -0.01 4.49 21.36
C PRO A 127 1.24 4.71 20.50
N ARG A 128 1.03 4.88 19.18
CA ARG A 128 2.11 5.09 18.20
C ARG A 128 3.12 3.94 18.12
N ALA A 129 2.75 2.73 18.53
CA ALA A 129 3.57 1.56 18.26
C ALA A 129 3.77 1.38 16.75
N ILE A 130 4.93 0.83 16.36
CA ILE A 130 5.27 0.57 14.97
C ILE A 130 4.40 -0.55 14.41
N ILE A 131 3.84 -0.35 13.23
CA ILE A 131 3.13 -1.38 12.48
C ILE A 131 4.14 -2.11 11.60
N LEU A 132 4.40 -3.37 11.92
CA LEU A 132 5.39 -4.20 11.23
C LEU A 132 4.93 -4.57 9.82
N VAL A 133 5.85 -4.55 8.86
CA VAL A 133 5.56 -4.94 7.46
C VAL A 133 5.16 -6.41 7.38
N GLU A 134 5.72 -7.27 8.23
CA GLU A 134 5.39 -8.67 8.36
C GLU A 134 3.91 -8.86 8.73
N ALA A 135 3.40 -8.03 9.65
CA ALA A 135 1.99 -8.04 10.01
C ALA A 135 1.11 -7.59 8.83
N MET A 136 1.54 -6.56 8.09
CA MET A 136 0.84 -6.15 6.86
C MET A 136 0.79 -7.30 5.86
N VAL A 137 1.92 -7.96 5.58
CA VAL A 137 2.00 -9.08 4.63
C VAL A 137 1.10 -10.23 5.07
N ALA A 138 1.11 -10.61 6.36
CA ALA A 138 0.28 -11.67 6.90
C ALA A 138 -1.22 -11.38 6.70
N PHE A 139 -1.65 -10.14 6.91
CA PHE A 139 -3.05 -9.77 6.75
C PHE A 139 -3.43 -9.60 5.26
N TYR A 140 -2.74 -8.74 4.52
CA TYR A 140 -3.11 -8.37 3.14
C TYR A 140 -2.77 -9.46 2.11
N GLY A 141 -1.89 -10.41 2.44
CA GLY A 141 -1.52 -11.56 1.61
C GLY A 141 -2.36 -12.81 1.83
N ARG A 142 -3.38 -12.77 2.69
CA ARG A 142 -4.27 -13.91 2.96
C ARG A 142 -5.04 -14.34 1.71
N ALA A 143 -5.43 -15.61 1.67
CA ALA A 143 -6.28 -16.12 0.60
C ALA A 143 -7.62 -15.37 0.52
N PRO A 144 -8.19 -15.21 -0.70
CA PRO A 144 -9.45 -14.50 -0.89
C PRO A 144 -10.58 -15.20 -0.12
N ARG A 145 -11.40 -14.42 0.59
CA ARG A 145 -12.57 -14.95 1.31
C ARG A 145 -13.83 -14.85 0.45
N PRO A 146 -14.67 -15.89 0.35
CA PRO A 146 -15.88 -15.89 -0.49
C PRO A 146 -16.91 -14.79 -0.16
N ARG A 147 -16.85 -14.24 1.07
CA ARG A 147 -17.76 -13.20 1.57
C ARG A 147 -17.24 -11.77 1.41
N GLU A 148 -15.98 -11.59 1.03
CA GLU A 148 -15.46 -10.26 0.69
C GLU A 148 -16.02 -9.93 -0.70
N GLY A 149 -17.20 -9.31 -0.75
CA GLY A 149 -17.81 -8.85 -2.00
C GLY A 149 -16.80 -8.10 -2.85
N ILE A 150 -16.97 -8.16 -4.17
CA ILE A 150 -16.13 -7.46 -5.15
C ILE A 150 -15.96 -6.02 -4.67
N GLY A 151 -14.75 -5.57 -4.33
CA GLY A 151 -14.51 -4.13 -4.20
C GLY A 151 -14.04 -3.60 -2.85
N ALA A 152 -14.60 -4.05 -1.74
CA ALA A 152 -14.66 -3.14 -0.59
C ALA A 152 -13.49 -3.30 0.39
N LEU A 153 -12.81 -2.18 0.67
CA LEU A 153 -12.12 -1.99 1.95
C LEU A 153 -13.21 -1.97 3.04
N THR A 154 -13.25 -2.97 3.90
CA THR A 154 -14.30 -3.15 4.90
C THR A 154 -13.72 -3.27 6.29
N ASP A 155 -14.60 -3.19 7.28
CA ASP A 155 -14.27 -3.36 8.69
C ASP A 155 -13.63 -4.72 9.00
N SER A 156 -13.95 -5.77 8.23
CA SER A 156 -13.49 -7.15 8.47
C SER A 156 -12.51 -7.66 7.41
N GLY A 157 -12.26 -6.88 6.36
CA GLY A 157 -11.58 -7.36 5.15
C GLY A 157 -11.02 -6.25 4.28
N ALA A 158 -10.00 -6.62 3.52
CA ALA A 158 -9.26 -5.80 2.58
C ALA A 158 -9.24 -6.56 1.26
N PRO A 159 -9.31 -5.86 0.11
CA PRO A 159 -9.24 -6.51 -1.19
C PRO A 159 -8.03 -7.45 -1.31
N HIS A 160 -8.23 -8.62 -1.92
CA HIS A 160 -7.11 -9.49 -2.27
C HIS A 160 -6.17 -8.77 -3.26
N ILE A 161 -4.88 -9.13 -3.25
CA ILE A 161 -3.87 -8.50 -4.11
C ILE A 161 -4.28 -8.46 -5.60
N GLU A 162 -4.94 -9.50 -6.11
CA GLU A 162 -5.42 -9.56 -7.51
C GLU A 162 -6.55 -8.56 -7.83
N GLN A 163 -7.26 -8.07 -6.82
CA GLN A 163 -8.27 -7.03 -6.99
C GLN A 163 -7.67 -5.62 -6.96
N VAL A 164 -6.45 -5.48 -6.45
CA VAL A 164 -5.73 -4.21 -6.37
C VAL A 164 -4.77 -4.10 -7.55
N LEU A 165 -3.88 -5.08 -7.70
CA LEU A 165 -2.95 -5.16 -8.82
C LEU A 165 -3.64 -5.79 -10.02
N ARG A 166 -3.76 -5.02 -11.10
CA ARG A 166 -4.16 -5.59 -12.39
C ARG A 166 -3.08 -6.57 -12.85
N PRO A 167 -3.43 -7.82 -13.22
CA PRO A 167 -2.49 -8.73 -13.85
C PRO A 167 -1.90 -8.09 -15.11
N ARG A 168 -0.60 -8.25 -15.33
CA ARG A 168 0.01 -7.84 -16.59
C ARG A 168 -0.49 -8.77 -17.68
N VAL A 169 -1.23 -8.24 -18.66
CA VAL A 169 -1.65 -9.01 -19.83
C VAL A 169 -0.53 -8.98 -20.86
N MET A 170 0.09 -10.13 -21.13
CA MET A 170 1.00 -10.30 -22.27
C MET A 170 0.32 -11.07 -23.40
N ARG A 171 0.95 -11.11 -24.57
CA ARG A 171 0.53 -12.01 -25.65
C ARG A 171 1.38 -13.27 -25.60
N SER A 172 0.75 -14.44 -25.68
CA SER A 172 1.44 -15.71 -25.86
C SER A 172 2.11 -15.77 -27.24
N GLN A 173 2.96 -16.78 -27.45
CA GLN A 173 3.52 -17.10 -28.78
C GLN A 173 2.42 -17.30 -29.85
N SER A 174 1.23 -17.72 -29.44
CA SER A 174 0.04 -17.89 -30.30
C SER A 174 -0.83 -16.63 -30.42
N GLY A 175 -0.37 -15.48 -29.91
CA GLY A 175 -1.08 -14.20 -29.98
C GLY A 175 -2.24 -14.03 -28.99
N LYS A 176 -2.53 -15.04 -28.16
CA LYS A 176 -3.62 -14.99 -27.18
C LYS A 176 -3.21 -14.12 -25.97
N PRO A 177 -4.11 -13.29 -25.42
CA PRO A 177 -3.83 -12.57 -24.19
C PRO A 177 -3.70 -13.55 -23.02
N VAL A 178 -2.64 -13.40 -22.22
CA VAL A 178 -2.33 -14.22 -21.05
C VAL A 178 -2.01 -13.32 -19.86
N ASN A 179 -2.61 -13.62 -18.70
CA ASN A 179 -2.27 -12.96 -17.45
C ASN A 179 -0.92 -13.50 -16.96
N VAL A 180 0.06 -12.62 -16.81
CA VAL A 180 1.38 -12.95 -16.30
C VAL A 180 1.41 -12.65 -14.81
N HIS A 181 1.62 -13.71 -14.03
CA HIS A 181 1.91 -13.61 -12.60
C HIS A 181 3.41 -13.74 -12.39
N GLN A 182 3.96 -12.99 -11.43
CA GLN A 182 5.32 -13.21 -10.99
C GLN A 182 5.43 -14.64 -10.45
N TRP A 183 6.37 -15.42 -10.99
CA TRP A 183 6.57 -16.79 -10.56
C TRP A 183 6.97 -16.83 -9.08
N ARG A 184 6.22 -17.57 -8.27
CA ARG A 184 6.49 -17.78 -6.85
C ARG A 184 6.79 -19.27 -6.63
N PRO A 185 8.00 -19.63 -6.13
CA PRO A 185 8.29 -21.02 -5.80
C PRO A 185 7.33 -21.47 -4.70
N ARG A 186 6.77 -22.67 -4.83
CA ARG A 186 5.99 -23.26 -3.75
C ARG A 186 6.94 -23.60 -2.60
N PRO A 187 6.58 -23.32 -1.34
CA PRO A 187 7.36 -23.80 -0.22
C PRO A 187 7.45 -25.33 -0.31
N VAL A 188 8.67 -25.85 -0.24
CA VAL A 188 8.91 -27.30 -0.18
C VAL A 188 8.22 -27.79 1.10
N LYS A 189 7.29 -28.74 0.96
CA LYS A 189 6.74 -29.43 2.14
C LYS A 189 7.89 -30.23 2.74
N ASP A 190 8.27 -29.90 3.97
CA ASP A 190 9.10 -30.80 4.78
C ASP A 190 8.40 -32.16 4.82
N ARG A 191 9.14 -33.21 4.46
CA ARG A 191 8.69 -34.60 4.45
C ARG A 191 8.71 -35.18 5.85
#